data_AF-A0A2I1HV99-F1
#
_entry.id   AF-A0A2I1HV99-F1
#
_cell.length_a   1.000
_cell.length_b   1.000
_cell.length_c   1.000
_cell.angle_alpha   90.00
_cell.angle_beta   90.00
_cell.angle_gamma   90.00
#
_symmetry.space_group_name_H-M   'P 1'
#
loop_
_entity.id
_entity.type
_entity.pdbx_description
1 polymer ?
#
loop_
_entity_poly.entity_id
_entity_poly.type
_entity_poly.pdbx_seq_one_letter_code
_entity_poly.pdbx_strand_id
1 'polypeptide(L)'
;MPFMERNTDQVILEIMKNIQNHLQGSKSKIDFNILVSGGAPGIGKTRFGSEIFKYLENNQNWVPSEWENNLQLISLYLDFGNGCKLDSYDDELTPTVIIGLRIAYLFFIDGKYTMKFEAFRRLVWEYREIFNISEVFASIYNLQPDRHIVVFLHIDEFQLIDQWEFQAVNKRKVLAKELFKEMINGLASYMLGPPSHIYVQTFLSGTAPQYVIAAKESSKSNA
;
A
#
# COMPACT_ATOMS: atom_id res chain seq x y z
N MET A 1 -6.30 28.40 -4.48
CA MET A 1 -7.56 27.63 -4.47
C MET A 1 -7.63 26.90 -3.13
N PRO A 2 -8.70 27.08 -2.34
CA PRO A 2 -8.88 26.33 -1.10
C PRO A 2 -9.11 24.85 -1.43
N PHE A 3 -8.64 23.97 -0.55
CA PHE A 3 -8.86 22.52 -0.59
C PHE A 3 -10.34 22.22 -0.86
N MET A 4 -10.66 21.54 -1.97
CA MET A 4 -11.91 20.78 -2.02
C MET A 4 -11.85 19.79 -0.86
N GLU A 5 -12.77 19.89 0.08
CA GLU A 5 -12.95 18.93 1.17
C GLU A 5 -12.94 17.52 0.57
N ARG A 6 -11.88 16.77 0.85
CA ARG A 6 -11.90 15.35 0.54
C ARG A 6 -12.85 14.71 1.52
N ASN A 7 -13.84 13.99 0.99
CA ASN A 7 -14.90 13.40 1.79
C ASN A 7 -14.36 12.17 2.53
N THR A 8 -13.81 12.40 3.73
CA THR A 8 -13.32 11.33 4.61
C THR A 8 -14.42 10.32 4.89
N ASP A 9 -15.65 10.75 5.15
CA ASP A 9 -16.77 9.85 5.44
C ASP A 9 -17.02 8.86 4.30
N GLN A 10 -16.99 9.33 3.05
CA GLN A 10 -17.12 8.46 1.88
C GLN A 10 -15.98 7.42 1.81
N VAL A 11 -14.75 7.82 2.13
CA VAL A 11 -13.62 6.89 2.16
C VAL A 11 -13.80 5.84 3.27
N ILE A 12 -14.25 6.25 4.46
CA ILE A 12 -14.52 5.32 5.56
C ILE A 12 -15.63 4.33 5.16
N LEU A 13 -16.69 4.78 4.49
CA LEU A 13 -17.74 3.89 3.98
C LEU A 13 -17.20 2.84 3.00
N GLU A 14 -16.29 3.22 2.11
CA GLU A 14 -15.63 2.27 1.19
C GLU A 14 -14.77 1.25 1.93
N ILE A 15 -14.04 1.67 2.98
CA ILE A 15 -13.27 0.76 3.83
C ILE A 15 -14.21 -0.24 4.53
N MET A 16 -15.31 0.24 5.12
CA MET A 16 -16.30 -0.61 5.77
C MET A 16 -16.90 -1.63 4.80
N LYS A 17 -17.22 -1.21 3.57
CA LYS A 17 -17.73 -2.09 2.51
C LYS A 17 -16.71 -3.16 2.13
N ASN A 18 -15.43 -2.80 1.94
CA ASN A 18 -14.39 -3.77 1.65
C ASN A 18 -14.23 -4.80 2.79
N ILE A 19 -14.25 -4.35 4.04
CA ILE A 19 -14.19 -5.23 5.22
C ILE A 19 -15.39 -6.18 5.26
N GLN A 20 -16.60 -5.67 5.01
CA GLN A 20 -17.80 -6.51 4.97
C GLN A 20 -17.72 -7.58 3.86
N ASN A 21 -17.24 -7.21 2.67
CA ASN A 21 -17.05 -8.15 1.57
C ASN A 21 -15.97 -9.19 1.86
N HIS A 22 -14.91 -8.79 2.56
CA HIS A 22 -13.88 -9.70 3.06
C HIS A 22 -14.47 -10.73 4.04
N LEU A 23 -15.24 -10.28 5.03
CA LEU A 23 -15.89 -11.14 6.03
C LEU A 23 -16.90 -12.10 5.42
N GLN A 24 -17.61 -11.68 4.36
CA GLN A 24 -18.49 -12.54 3.58
C GLN A 24 -17.74 -13.53 2.68
N GLY A 25 -16.41 -13.44 2.62
CA GLY A 25 -15.56 -14.32 1.84
C GLY A 25 -15.59 -14.04 0.33
N SER A 26 -15.93 -12.82 -0.10
CA SER A 26 -15.93 -12.47 -1.52
C SER A 26 -14.53 -12.59 -2.11
N LYS A 27 -14.43 -13.30 -3.24
CA LYS A 27 -13.21 -13.43 -4.05
C LYS A 27 -13.23 -12.53 -5.28
N SER A 28 -14.31 -11.78 -5.47
CA SER A 28 -14.57 -11.00 -6.66
C SER A 28 -13.85 -9.67 -6.59
N LYS A 29 -12.91 -9.41 -7.52
CA LYS A 29 -12.12 -8.16 -7.52
C LYS A 29 -12.98 -6.89 -7.64
N ILE A 30 -14.17 -6.99 -8.24
CA ILE A 30 -15.08 -5.84 -8.41
C ILE A 30 -15.80 -5.44 -7.11
N ASP A 31 -15.75 -6.29 -6.09
CA ASP A 31 -16.37 -6.02 -4.80
C ASP A 31 -15.47 -5.17 -3.90
N PHE A 32 -14.21 -4.93 -4.30
CA PHE A 32 -13.21 -4.26 -3.48
C PHE A 32 -12.65 -3.01 -4.17
N ASN A 33 -12.44 -1.98 -3.37
CA ASN A 33 -11.86 -0.72 -3.82
C ASN A 33 -10.48 -0.48 -3.19
N ILE A 34 -9.47 -0.34 -4.05
CA ILE A 34 -8.21 0.30 -3.66
C ILE A 34 -8.46 1.80 -3.61
N LEU A 35 -8.12 2.42 -2.49
CA LEU A 35 -8.30 3.86 -2.32
C LEU A 35 -7.20 4.59 -3.08
N VAL A 36 -7.55 5.63 -3.84
CA VAL A 36 -6.57 6.40 -4.64
C VAL A 36 -6.76 7.89 -4.45
N SER A 37 -5.68 8.60 -4.14
CA SER A 37 -5.62 10.06 -4.14
C SER A 37 -4.52 10.53 -5.09
N GLY A 38 -4.92 10.85 -6.32
CA GLY A 38 -4.03 11.39 -7.36
C GLY A 38 -4.13 12.90 -7.50
N GLY A 39 -3.05 13.56 -7.91
CA GLY A 39 -3.08 14.97 -8.31
C GLY A 39 -1.74 15.68 -8.18
N ALA A 40 -1.74 17.00 -8.41
CA ALA A 40 -0.52 17.82 -8.40
C ALA A 40 0.27 17.71 -7.08
N PRO A 41 1.60 17.93 -7.07
CA PRO A 41 2.37 18.07 -5.84
C PRO A 41 1.79 19.16 -4.91
N GLY A 42 1.93 18.99 -3.60
CA GLY A 42 1.54 20.00 -2.60
C GLY A 42 0.05 20.06 -2.24
N ILE A 43 -0.84 19.28 -2.87
CA ILE A 43 -2.30 19.31 -2.58
C ILE A 43 -2.71 18.51 -1.33
N GLY A 44 -1.78 18.12 -0.45
CA GLY A 44 -2.09 17.39 0.78
C GLY A 44 -2.54 15.93 0.60
N LYS A 45 -2.04 15.21 -0.42
CA LYS A 45 -2.32 13.77 -0.62
C LYS A 45 -1.86 12.91 0.55
N THR A 46 -0.59 13.10 0.93
CA THR A 46 0.03 12.42 2.08
C THR A 46 -0.72 12.71 3.37
N ARG A 47 -1.02 14.00 3.62
CA ARG A 47 -1.78 14.45 4.79
C ARG A 47 -3.15 13.78 4.90
N PHE A 48 -3.86 13.63 3.77
CA PHE A 48 -5.18 12.99 3.76
C PHE A 48 -5.12 11.50 4.13
N GLY A 49 -4.11 10.77 3.66
CA GLY A 49 -3.89 9.38 4.11
C GLY A 49 -3.70 9.30 5.63
N SER A 50 -2.92 10.23 6.20
CA SER A 50 -2.77 10.33 7.66
C SER A 50 -4.06 10.72 8.39
N GLU A 51 -4.89 11.57 7.80
CA GLU A 51 -6.19 11.96 8.37
C GLU A 51 -7.19 10.81 8.36
N ILE A 52 -7.22 10.00 7.30
CA ILE A 52 -8.02 8.74 7.25
C ILE A 52 -7.56 7.79 8.34
N PHE A 53 -6.25 7.55 8.47
CA PHE A 53 -5.73 6.66 9.50
C PHE A 53 -6.10 7.15 10.91
N LYS A 54 -5.91 8.44 11.20
CA LYS A 54 -6.30 9.04 12.48
C LYS A 54 -7.79 8.91 12.75
N TYR A 55 -8.64 9.00 11.73
CA TYR A 55 -10.06 8.75 11.89
C TYR A 55 -10.33 7.31 12.33
N LEU A 56 -9.74 6.33 11.62
CA LEU A 56 -9.89 4.90 11.94
C LEU A 56 -9.38 4.57 13.35
N GLU A 57 -8.30 5.22 13.78
CA GLU A 57 -7.72 5.02 15.11
C GLU A 57 -8.60 5.60 16.23
N ASN A 58 -9.15 6.80 16.04
CA ASN A 58 -9.92 7.51 17.08
C ASN A 58 -11.41 7.14 17.12
N ASN A 59 -11.93 6.55 16.05
CA ASN A 59 -13.34 6.17 15.94
C ASN A 59 -13.42 4.69 15.56
N GLN A 60 -14.06 3.87 16.40
CA GLN A 60 -14.21 2.42 16.15
C GLN A 60 -15.56 2.03 15.54
N ASN A 61 -16.40 2.99 15.13
CA ASN A 61 -17.70 2.69 14.50
C ASN A 61 -17.60 1.94 13.17
N TRP A 62 -16.41 1.90 12.56
CA TRP A 62 -16.14 1.13 11.34
C TRP A 62 -15.77 -0.34 11.63
N VAL A 63 -15.45 -0.68 12.89
CA VAL A 63 -15.00 -2.02 13.27
C VAL A 63 -16.20 -2.96 13.27
N PRO A 64 -16.15 -4.07 12.52
CA PRO A 64 -17.22 -5.06 12.55
C PRO A 64 -17.28 -5.75 13.92
N SER A 65 -18.48 -6.19 14.31
CA SER A 65 -18.73 -6.85 15.60
C SER A 65 -17.83 -8.07 15.85
N GLU A 66 -17.47 -8.76 14.77
CA GLU A 66 -16.62 -9.95 14.76
C GLU A 66 -15.18 -9.66 15.23
N TRP A 67 -14.74 -8.40 15.16
CA TRP A 67 -13.39 -7.97 15.55
C TRP A 67 -13.39 -7.14 16.84
N GLU A 68 -14.56 -6.90 17.44
CA GLU A 68 -14.68 -6.11 18.67
C GLU A 68 -13.76 -6.68 19.77
N ASN A 69 -13.04 -5.78 20.45
CA ASN A 69 -12.09 -6.06 21.53
C ASN A 69 -10.81 -6.85 21.14
N ASN A 70 -10.69 -7.36 19.91
CA ASN A 70 -9.54 -8.14 19.46
C ASN A 70 -8.86 -7.57 18.20
N LEU A 71 -9.17 -6.33 17.85
CA LEU A 71 -8.58 -5.62 16.71
C LEU A 71 -7.24 -4.97 17.07
N GLN A 72 -6.25 -5.15 16.21
CA GLN A 72 -5.07 -4.31 16.12
C GLN A 72 -5.09 -3.53 14.80
N LEU A 73 -5.11 -2.20 14.88
CA LEU A 73 -4.87 -1.33 13.73
C LEU A 73 -3.35 -1.04 13.60
N ILE A 74 -2.81 -1.16 12.38
CA ILE A 74 -1.40 -0.87 12.05
C ILE A 74 -1.37 0.13 10.89
N SER A 75 -0.62 1.22 11.05
CA SER A 75 -0.29 2.15 9.95
C SER A 75 1.06 1.79 9.35
N LEU A 76 1.13 1.63 8.03
CA LEU A 76 2.39 1.53 7.30
C LEU A 76 2.43 2.58 6.20
N TYR A 77 3.36 3.52 6.29
CA TYR A 77 3.58 4.57 5.29
C TYR A 77 4.80 4.25 4.43
N LEU A 78 4.54 3.82 3.20
CA LEU A 78 5.55 3.42 2.22
C LEU A 78 5.71 4.52 1.17
N ASP A 79 6.74 5.34 1.33
CA ASP A 79 7.09 6.42 0.39
C ASP A 79 8.15 5.96 -0.61
N PHE A 80 7.78 5.83 -1.89
CA PHE A 80 8.73 5.50 -2.97
C PHE A 80 9.60 6.69 -3.42
N GLY A 81 9.31 7.91 -2.96
CA GLY A 81 10.05 9.13 -3.29
C GLY A 81 11.33 9.27 -2.47
N ASN A 82 11.20 9.37 -1.13
CA ASN A 82 12.34 9.67 -0.24
C ASN A 82 12.64 8.59 0.81
N GLY A 83 11.69 7.68 1.11
CA GLY A 83 11.85 6.66 2.14
C GLY A 83 12.42 5.34 1.60
N CYS A 84 11.59 4.61 0.88
CA CYS A 84 11.84 3.24 0.41
C CYS A 84 11.96 3.19 -1.12
N LYS A 85 12.74 4.11 -1.69
CA LYS A 85 12.88 4.26 -3.15
C LYS A 85 13.33 2.96 -3.83
N LEU A 86 12.87 2.75 -5.06
CA LEU A 86 13.35 1.66 -5.92
C LEU A 86 14.68 2.01 -6.57
N ASP A 87 15.61 1.07 -6.61
CA ASP A 87 16.93 1.22 -7.25
C ASP A 87 17.40 -0.08 -7.92
N SER A 88 18.70 -0.22 -8.20
CA SER A 88 19.24 -1.40 -8.90
C SER A 88 19.30 -2.68 -8.08
N TYR A 89 19.20 -2.63 -6.75
CA TYR A 89 19.05 -3.86 -5.98
C TYR A 89 17.69 -4.51 -6.24
N ASP A 90 16.67 -3.76 -6.63
CA ASP A 90 15.34 -4.29 -6.91
C ASP A 90 15.25 -4.98 -8.29
N ASP A 91 16.31 -4.90 -9.12
CA ASP A 91 16.33 -5.48 -10.47
C ASP A 91 16.21 -7.00 -10.48
N GLU A 92 16.71 -7.68 -9.45
CA GLU A 92 16.71 -9.15 -9.35
C GLU A 92 15.54 -9.70 -8.51
N LEU A 93 14.86 -8.83 -7.75
CA LEU A 93 13.83 -9.24 -6.80
C LEU A 93 12.48 -9.44 -7.47
N THR A 94 11.68 -10.38 -6.96
CA THR A 94 10.28 -10.50 -7.37
C THR A 94 9.46 -9.32 -6.82
N PRO A 95 8.35 -8.93 -7.48
CA PRO A 95 7.47 -7.85 -7.01
C PRO A 95 7.03 -8.02 -5.54
N THR A 96 6.74 -9.25 -5.12
CA THR A 96 6.32 -9.60 -3.76
C THR A 96 7.44 -9.42 -2.73
N VAL A 97 8.69 -9.75 -3.08
CA VAL A 97 9.86 -9.52 -2.23
C VAL A 97 10.17 -8.02 -2.12
N ILE A 98 10.06 -7.28 -3.23
CA ILE A 98 10.33 -5.82 -3.25
C ILE A 98 9.44 -5.08 -2.25
N ILE A 99 8.14 -5.35 -2.26
CA ILE A 99 7.20 -4.69 -1.35
C ILE A 99 7.26 -5.29 0.06
N GLY A 100 7.45 -6.61 0.21
CA GLY A 100 7.58 -7.26 1.51
C GLY A 100 8.80 -6.78 2.29
N LEU A 101 9.97 -6.58 1.65
CA LEU A 101 11.15 -5.95 2.27
C LEU A 101 10.84 -4.56 2.84
N ARG A 102 10.04 -3.77 2.12
CA ARG A 102 9.66 -2.41 2.52
C ARG A 102 8.67 -2.43 3.67
N ILE A 103 7.69 -3.33 3.64
CA ILE A 103 6.75 -3.57 4.75
C ILE A 103 7.52 -4.01 6.01
N ALA A 104 8.47 -4.95 5.86
CA ALA A 104 9.29 -5.41 6.97
C ALA A 104 10.14 -4.28 7.56
N TYR A 105 10.78 -3.47 6.71
CA TYR A 105 11.50 -2.28 7.18
C TYR A 105 10.58 -1.34 7.97
N LEU A 106 9.43 -0.96 7.41
CA LEU A 106 8.50 -0.02 8.06
C LEU A 106 7.97 -0.55 9.39
N PHE A 107 7.67 -1.85 9.46
CA PHE A 107 7.11 -2.43 10.67
C PHE A 107 8.17 -2.70 11.74
N PHE A 108 9.30 -3.34 11.38
CA PHE A 108 10.29 -3.81 12.36
C PHE A 108 11.36 -2.77 12.68
N ILE A 109 11.68 -1.87 11.74
CA ILE A 109 12.88 -1.02 11.81
C ILE A 109 12.54 0.45 11.93
N ASP A 110 11.69 0.97 11.05
CA ASP A 110 11.42 2.40 10.93
C ASP A 110 10.82 2.96 12.22
N GLY A 111 11.31 4.13 12.65
CA GLY A 111 10.95 4.75 13.93
C GLY A 111 11.44 4.04 15.20
N LYS A 112 11.96 2.81 15.11
CA LYS A 112 12.48 2.02 16.25
C LYS A 112 14.00 2.02 16.30
N TYR A 113 14.66 2.11 15.15
CA TYR A 113 16.11 2.13 15.03
C TYR A 113 16.56 3.27 14.12
N THR A 114 17.75 3.82 14.39
CA THR A 114 18.40 4.79 13.51
C THR A 114 19.06 4.08 12.32
N MET A 115 18.25 3.41 11.50
CA MET A 115 18.69 2.65 10.33
C MET A 115 17.82 3.03 9.14
N LYS A 116 18.45 3.41 8.03
CA LYS A 116 17.76 3.67 6.77
C LYS A 116 17.44 2.37 6.03
N PHE A 117 16.47 2.42 5.13
CA PHE A 117 16.04 1.28 4.32
C PHE A 117 17.21 0.62 3.56
N GLU A 118 18.11 1.41 2.96
CA GLU A 118 19.23 0.87 2.18
C GLU A 118 20.21 0.07 3.05
N ALA A 119 20.44 0.54 4.29
CA ALA A 119 21.28 -0.16 5.24
C ALA A 119 20.63 -1.47 5.70
N PHE A 120 19.33 -1.43 6.03
CA PHE A 120 18.54 -2.62 6.36
C PHE A 120 18.59 -3.66 5.23
N ARG A 121 18.24 -3.26 4.00
CA ARG A 121 18.22 -4.14 2.82
C ARG A 121 19.57 -4.79 2.56
N ARG A 122 20.66 -4.04 2.74
CA ARG A 122 22.03 -4.58 2.60
C ARG A 122 22.35 -5.64 3.64
N LEU A 123 21.93 -5.45 4.89
CA LEU A 123 22.19 -6.40 5.98
C LEU A 123 21.40 -7.70 5.81
N VAL A 124 20.18 -7.63 5.27
CA VAL A 124 19.31 -8.81 5.09
C VAL A 124 19.41 -9.43 3.70
N TRP A 125 20.34 -8.96 2.85
CA TRP A 125 20.39 -9.30 1.42
C TRP A 125 20.51 -10.79 1.14
N GLU A 126 21.32 -11.51 1.94
CA GLU A 126 21.48 -12.97 1.79
C GLU A 126 20.17 -13.73 2.05
N TYR A 127 19.26 -13.15 2.84
CA TYR A 127 17.97 -13.75 3.22
C TYR A 127 16.79 -13.13 2.46
N ARG A 128 17.01 -12.26 1.46
CA ARG A 128 15.97 -11.46 0.81
C ARG A 128 14.71 -12.24 0.36
N GLU A 129 14.84 -13.50 -0.04
CA GLU A 129 13.71 -14.33 -0.51
C GLU A 129 12.65 -14.60 0.57
N ILE A 130 13.03 -14.57 1.87
CA ILE A 130 12.08 -14.73 2.97
C ILE A 130 11.25 -13.46 3.23
N PHE A 131 11.58 -12.35 2.56
CA PHE A 131 10.86 -11.08 2.71
C PHE A 131 9.76 -10.90 1.67
N ASN A 132 9.16 -11.98 1.18
CA ASN A 132 7.93 -11.88 0.40
C ASN A 132 6.75 -11.49 1.31
N ILE A 133 5.68 -10.93 0.72
CA ILE A 133 4.49 -10.43 1.45
C ILE A 133 3.95 -11.45 2.46
N SER A 134 3.89 -12.73 2.08
CA SER A 134 3.28 -13.76 2.92
C SER A 134 4.06 -14.00 4.20
N GLU A 135 5.36 -14.22 4.07
CA GLU A 135 6.25 -14.46 5.21
C GLU A 135 6.33 -13.24 6.15
N VAL A 136 6.34 -12.04 5.57
CA VAL A 136 6.38 -10.79 6.34
C VAL A 136 5.10 -10.61 7.15
N PHE A 137 3.92 -10.79 6.54
CA PHE A 137 2.66 -10.68 7.27
C PHE A 137 2.44 -11.81 8.28
N ALA A 138 2.87 -13.03 7.97
CA ALA A 138 2.90 -14.13 8.96
C ALA A 138 3.77 -13.76 10.17
N SER A 139 4.94 -13.17 9.94
CA SER A 139 5.83 -12.70 11.01
C SER A 139 5.21 -11.57 11.85
N ILE A 140 4.49 -10.64 11.22
CA ILE A 140 3.76 -9.57 11.92
C ILE A 140 2.66 -10.15 12.80
N TYR A 141 1.90 -11.12 12.29
CA TYR A 141 0.85 -11.79 13.06
C TYR A 141 1.39 -12.59 14.24
N ASN A 142 2.50 -13.31 14.08
CA ASN A 142 3.11 -14.07 15.16
C ASN A 142 3.57 -13.22 16.36
N LEU A 143 3.77 -11.91 16.17
CA LEU A 143 4.05 -10.99 17.27
C LEU A 143 2.80 -10.52 18.02
N GLN A 144 1.62 -10.73 17.44
CA GLN A 144 0.33 -10.36 18.00
C GLN A 144 -0.68 -11.49 17.80
N PRO A 145 -0.39 -12.68 18.35
CA PRO A 145 -1.26 -13.84 18.18
C PRO A 145 -2.66 -13.53 18.70
N ASP A 146 -3.64 -14.18 18.10
CA ASP A 146 -5.07 -14.11 18.48
C ASP A 146 -5.74 -12.73 18.28
N ARG A 147 -5.06 -11.78 17.64
CA ARG A 147 -5.66 -10.50 17.20
C ARG A 147 -6.04 -10.52 15.73
N HIS A 148 -7.13 -9.82 15.40
CA HIS A 148 -7.41 -9.41 14.03
C HIS A 148 -6.57 -8.18 13.72
N ILE A 149 -5.69 -8.27 12.73
CA ILE A 149 -4.81 -7.20 12.32
C ILE A 149 -5.41 -6.51 11.11
N VAL A 150 -5.69 -5.22 11.23
CA VAL A 150 -5.99 -4.36 10.09
C VAL A 150 -4.77 -3.52 9.77
N VAL A 151 -4.21 -3.70 8.59
CA VAL A 151 -3.10 -2.90 8.08
C VAL A 151 -3.66 -1.84 7.14
N PHE A 152 -3.51 -0.57 7.52
CA PHE A 152 -3.68 0.55 6.60
C PHE A 152 -2.33 0.81 5.91
N LEU A 153 -2.19 0.29 4.69
CA LEU A 153 -0.97 0.40 3.89
C LEU A 153 -1.09 1.59 2.94
N HIS A 154 -0.43 2.68 3.30
CA HIS A 154 -0.34 3.89 2.48
C HIS A 154 0.90 3.80 1.59
N ILE A 155 0.70 3.61 0.28
CA ILE A 155 1.76 3.64 -0.73
C ILE A 155 1.77 5.04 -1.38
N ASP A 156 2.79 5.83 -1.09
CA ASP A 156 2.99 7.17 -1.63
C ASP A 156 3.95 7.17 -2.81
N GLU A 157 3.78 8.19 -3.66
CA GLU A 157 4.47 8.34 -4.94
C GLU A 157 4.45 7.06 -5.80
N PHE A 158 3.30 6.35 -5.84
CA PHE A 158 3.17 5.04 -6.50
C PHE A 158 3.55 5.05 -7.98
N GLN A 159 3.42 6.19 -8.67
CA GLN A 159 3.82 6.31 -10.08
C GLN A 159 5.34 6.11 -10.29
N LEU A 160 6.15 6.24 -9.23
CA LEU A 160 7.59 5.95 -9.29
C LEU A 160 7.88 4.46 -9.51
N ILE A 161 6.92 3.57 -9.20
CA ILE A 161 7.03 2.13 -9.48
C ILE A 161 7.08 1.90 -10.99
N ASP A 162 6.12 2.46 -11.73
CA ASP A 162 6.06 2.35 -13.20
C ASP A 162 7.26 3.05 -13.85
N GLN A 163 7.66 4.22 -13.35
CA GLN A 163 8.84 4.94 -13.85
C GLN A 163 10.11 4.14 -13.66
N TRP A 164 10.27 3.48 -12.50
CA TRP A 164 11.42 2.63 -12.24
C TRP A 164 11.43 1.42 -13.16
N GLU A 165 10.30 0.73 -13.36
CA GLU A 165 10.21 -0.44 -14.23
C GLU A 165 10.52 -0.07 -15.68
N PHE A 166 9.97 1.04 -16.17
CA PHE A 166 10.30 1.58 -17.49
C PHE A 166 11.81 1.80 -17.65
N GLN A 167 12.48 2.32 -16.63
CA GLN A 167 13.94 2.51 -16.67
C GLN A 167 14.70 1.20 -16.56
N ALA A 168 14.25 0.25 -15.74
CA ALA A 168 14.84 -1.08 -15.61
C ALA A 168 14.84 -1.82 -16.96
N VAL A 169 13.69 -1.85 -17.62
CA VAL A 169 13.53 -2.53 -18.92
C VAL A 169 14.32 -1.83 -20.02
N ASN A 170 14.15 -0.51 -20.18
CA ASN A 170 14.70 0.18 -21.34
C ASN A 170 16.20 0.47 -21.23
N LYS A 171 16.67 0.86 -20.04
CA LYS A 171 18.06 1.28 -19.82
C LYS A 171 18.94 0.16 -19.29
N ARG A 172 18.44 -0.64 -18.35
CA ARG A 172 19.20 -1.73 -17.70
C ARG A 172 18.96 -3.11 -18.31
N LYS A 173 18.03 -3.22 -19.27
CA LYS A 173 17.71 -4.46 -20.00
C LYS A 173 17.20 -5.59 -19.09
N VAL A 174 16.54 -5.22 -17.99
CA VAL A 174 15.84 -6.17 -17.11
C VAL A 174 14.54 -6.64 -17.80
N LEU A 175 14.11 -7.87 -17.54
CA LEU A 175 12.81 -8.35 -18.02
C LEU A 175 11.67 -7.57 -17.33
N ALA A 176 10.62 -7.25 -18.09
CA ALA A 176 9.41 -6.65 -17.53
C ALA A 176 8.74 -7.61 -16.55
N LYS A 177 8.32 -7.10 -15.39
CA LYS A 177 7.72 -7.87 -14.29
C LYS A 177 6.24 -7.51 -14.05
N GLU A 178 5.72 -6.51 -14.75
CA GLU A 178 4.43 -5.89 -14.45
C GLU A 178 4.38 -5.43 -12.98
N LEU A 179 5.42 -4.70 -12.57
CA LEU A 179 5.82 -4.53 -11.17
C LEU A 179 4.67 -4.04 -10.28
N PHE A 180 4.01 -2.96 -10.67
CA PHE A 180 2.90 -2.39 -9.91
C PHE A 180 1.74 -3.38 -9.80
N LYS A 181 1.34 -3.99 -10.92
CA LYS A 181 0.25 -4.96 -10.98
C LYS A 181 0.52 -6.15 -10.06
N GLU A 182 1.72 -6.72 -10.10
CA GLU A 182 2.07 -7.89 -9.30
C GLU A 182 2.23 -7.58 -7.81
N MET A 183 2.72 -6.39 -7.44
CA MET A 183 2.68 -5.91 -6.06
C MET A 183 1.24 -5.82 -5.54
N ILE A 184 0.36 -5.18 -6.31
CA ILE A 184 -1.05 -5.02 -5.92
C ILE A 184 -1.77 -6.38 -5.88
N ASN A 185 -1.50 -7.29 -6.81
CA ASN A 185 -2.05 -8.64 -6.78
C ASN A 185 -1.62 -9.40 -5.52
N GLY A 186 -0.36 -9.28 -5.11
CA GLY A 186 0.15 -9.86 -3.87
C GLY A 186 -0.57 -9.31 -2.63
N LEU A 187 -0.75 -7.99 -2.54
CA LEU A 187 -1.49 -7.35 -1.44
C LEU A 187 -2.99 -7.68 -1.46
N ALA A 188 -3.59 -7.80 -2.64
CA ALA A 188 -5.02 -8.06 -2.79
C ALA A 188 -5.42 -9.38 -2.13
N SER A 189 -4.53 -10.37 -2.04
CA SER A 189 -4.80 -11.62 -1.32
C SER A 189 -5.14 -11.43 0.17
N TYR A 190 -4.76 -10.30 0.78
CA TYR A 190 -5.08 -9.91 2.16
C TYR A 190 -6.29 -8.98 2.28
N MET A 191 -6.84 -8.55 1.15
CA MET A 191 -8.08 -7.78 1.09
C MET A 191 -9.25 -8.70 0.70
N LEU A 192 -9.01 -9.60 -0.26
CA LEU A 192 -9.98 -10.58 -0.76
C LEU A 192 -10.21 -11.72 0.24
N GLY A 193 -11.33 -12.44 0.07
CA GLY A 193 -11.64 -13.67 0.81
C GLY A 193 -10.84 -14.90 0.33
N PRO A 194 -10.76 -15.97 1.14
CA PRO A 194 -11.47 -16.17 2.41
C PRO A 194 -10.94 -15.28 3.54
N PRO A 195 -11.77 -15.01 4.58
CA PRO A 195 -11.35 -14.18 5.70
C PRO A 195 -10.05 -14.67 6.32
N SER A 196 -9.17 -13.73 6.65
CA SER A 196 -7.89 -14.02 7.30
C SER A 196 -7.76 -13.18 8.57
N HIS A 197 -6.87 -13.58 9.49
CA HIS A 197 -6.59 -12.75 10.67
C HIS A 197 -5.88 -11.43 10.34
N ILE A 198 -5.44 -11.25 9.09
CA ILE A 198 -4.86 -10.02 8.59
C ILE A 198 -5.72 -9.49 7.44
N TYR A 199 -6.18 -8.25 7.57
CA TYR A 199 -6.85 -7.52 6.51
C TYR A 199 -5.99 -6.32 6.10
N VAL A 200 -5.78 -6.12 4.80
CA VAL A 200 -4.98 -5.01 4.28
C VAL A 200 -5.84 -4.04 3.46
N GLN A 201 -6.01 -2.83 3.97
CA GLN A 201 -6.56 -1.72 3.20
C GLN A 201 -5.42 -0.92 2.55
N THR A 202 -5.35 -0.96 1.22
CA THR A 202 -4.35 -0.18 0.47
C THR A 202 -4.89 1.22 0.15
N PHE A 203 -4.06 2.24 0.36
CA PHE A 203 -4.28 3.62 -0.06
C PHE A 203 -3.10 4.09 -0.92
N LEU A 204 -3.36 4.43 -2.17
CA LEU A 204 -2.37 4.91 -3.13
C LEU A 204 -2.42 6.42 -3.21
N SER A 205 -1.30 7.09 -2.98
CA SER A 205 -1.15 8.51 -3.30
C SER A 205 0.03 8.76 -4.22
N GLY A 206 -0.11 9.78 -5.07
CA GLY A 206 0.93 10.09 -6.02
C GLY A 206 0.53 11.18 -6.99
N THR A 207 1.47 11.52 -7.87
CA THR A 207 1.16 12.37 -9.01
C THR A 207 0.48 11.53 -10.09
N ALA A 208 -0.59 12.06 -10.69
CA ALA A 208 -1.18 11.41 -11.83
C ALA A 208 -0.09 11.31 -12.93
N PRO A 209 0.18 10.12 -13.49
CA PRO A 209 1.12 10.00 -14.59
C PRO A 209 0.76 10.99 -15.70
N GLN A 210 1.75 11.59 -16.36
CA GLN A 210 1.51 12.55 -17.44
C GLN A 210 0.58 11.97 -18.54
N TYR A 211 0.54 10.65 -18.74
CA TYR A 211 -0.40 10.02 -19.67
C TYR A 211 -1.87 10.14 -19.22
N VAL A 212 -2.16 10.12 -17.91
CA VAL A 212 -3.52 10.30 -17.36
C VAL A 212 -3.93 11.77 -17.46
N ILE A 213 -2.99 12.69 -17.25
CA ILE A 213 -3.20 14.13 -17.43
C ILE A 213 -3.44 14.45 -18.91
N ALA A 214 -2.60 13.94 -19.81
CA ALA A 214 -2.73 14.10 -21.25
C ALA A 214 -4.03 13.48 -21.79
N ALA A 215 -4.42 12.29 -21.32
CA ALA A 215 -5.69 11.67 -21.68
C ALA A 215 -6.91 12.46 -21.19
N LYS A 216 -6.81 13.14 -20.03
CA LYS A 216 -7.83 14.07 -19.52
C LYS A 216 -7.86 15.41 -20.25
N GLU A 217 -6.73 15.88 -20.76
CA GLU A 217 -6.64 17.12 -21.56
C GLU A 217 -7.13 16.90 -22.99
N SER A 218 -6.79 15.77 -23.61
CA SER A 218 -7.28 15.39 -24.95
C SER A 218 -8.78 15.11 -24.99
N SER A 219 -9.38 14.71 -23.87
CA SER A 219 -10.83 14.54 -23.76
C SER A 219 -11.58 15.84 -23.44
N LYS A 220 -10.88 16.89 -23.00
CA LYS A 220 -11.44 18.24 -22.84
C LYS A 220 -11.37 19.09 -24.12
N SER A 221 -10.47 18.77 -25.05
CA SER A 221 -10.39 19.44 -26.36
C SER A 221 -11.40 18.92 -27.39
N ASN A 222 -12.16 17.86 -27.05
CA ASN A 222 -13.15 17.23 -27.92
C ASN A 222 -14.60 17.41 -27.41
N ALA A 223 -14.85 18.40 -26.52
CA ALA A 223 -16.17 18.76 -26.02
C ALA A 223 -16.53 20.20 -26.39
#